data_AF-A0A1I7XMX3-F1
#
_entry.id   AF-A0A1I7XMX3-F1
#
_cell.length_a   1.000
_cell.length_b   1.000
_cell.length_c   1.000
_cell.angle_alpha   90.00
_cell.angle_beta   90.00
_cell.angle_gamma   90.00
#
_symmetry.space_group_name_H-M   'P 1'
#
loop_
_entity.id
_entity.type
_entity.pdbx_description
1 polymer ?
#
loop_
_entity_poly.entity_id
_entity_poly.type
_entity_poly.pdbx_seq_one_letter_code
_entity_poly.pdbx_strand_id
1 'polypeptide(L)'
;MYEYRKRTFCKMKQLISSFAADIGETVYDVKDNHISLALTLSSIPAEKQTLFGSILFNRGITGARVVSSTIKKTTVEGYEFINFGSHSNEQHGGYLNVACAIGMTEIELEDLVVRLRSIYIKFSKQNGMADVSKELKVITYDENDD
;
A
#
# COMPACT_ATOMS: atom_id res chain seq x y z
N MET A 1 9.98 23.52 2.66
CA MET A 1 10.01 22.07 3.00
C MET A 1 8.63 21.53 3.39
N TYR A 2 7.94 22.14 4.35
CA TYR A 2 6.60 21.70 4.78
C TYR A 2 5.50 21.81 3.71
N GLU A 3 5.40 22.95 3.02
CA GLU A 3 4.45 23.14 1.91
C GLU A 3 4.72 22.21 0.72
N TYR A 4 6.00 21.89 0.47
CA TYR A 4 6.38 20.91 -0.55
C TYR A 4 5.83 19.53 -0.21
N ARG A 5 6.08 19.05 1.02
CA ARG A 5 5.54 17.77 1.52
C ARG A 5 4.01 17.72 1.45
N LYS A 6 3.29 18.81 1.76
CA LYS A 6 1.83 18.86 1.59
C LYS A 6 1.39 18.62 0.15
N ARG A 7 2.05 19.26 -0.82
CA ARG A 7 1.77 19.06 -2.25
C ARG A 7 2.09 17.63 -2.68
N THR A 8 3.25 17.10 -2.27
CA THR A 8 3.63 15.71 -2.53
C THR A 8 2.64 14.72 -1.93
N PHE A 9 2.14 14.98 -0.72
CA PHE A 9 1.10 14.16 -0.08
C PHE A 9 -0.21 14.18 -0.87
N CYS A 10 -0.65 15.34 -1.37
CA CYS A 10 -1.83 15.44 -2.23
C CYS A 10 -1.65 14.62 -3.52
N LYS A 11 -0.48 14.73 -4.17
CA LYS A 11 -0.14 13.92 -5.36
C LYS A 11 -0.13 12.43 -5.02
N MET A 12 0.43 12.05 -3.86
CA MET A 12 0.44 10.66 -3.39
C MET A 12 -0.97 10.13 -3.17
N LYS A 13 -1.85 10.92 -2.54
CA LYS A 13 -3.25 10.55 -2.35
C LYS A 13 -3.93 10.30 -3.69
N GLN A 14 -3.76 11.20 -4.67
CA GLN A 14 -4.33 11.04 -6.00
C GLN A 14 -3.84 9.75 -6.70
N LEU A 15 -2.52 9.52 -6.73
CA LEU A 15 -1.95 8.37 -7.43
C LEU A 15 -2.31 7.04 -6.76
N ILE A 16 -2.25 6.97 -5.42
CA ILE A 16 -2.62 5.76 -4.69
C ILE A 16 -4.14 5.52 -4.76
N SER A 17 -4.98 6.55 -4.70
CA SER A 17 -6.43 6.39 -4.90
C SER A 17 -6.78 5.94 -6.30
N SER A 18 -6.09 6.42 -7.33
CA SER A 18 -6.25 5.92 -8.71
C SER A 18 -5.83 4.46 -8.82
N PHE A 19 -4.67 4.10 -8.25
CA PHE A 19 -4.24 2.70 -8.21
C PHE A 19 -5.25 1.81 -7.47
N ALA A 20 -5.77 2.27 -6.34
CA ALA A 20 -6.79 1.55 -5.57
C ALA A 20 -8.02 1.24 -6.43
N ALA A 21 -8.55 2.25 -7.11
CA ALA A 21 -9.72 2.10 -7.98
C ALA A 21 -9.46 1.08 -9.09
N ASP A 22 -8.27 1.08 -9.70
CA ASP A 22 -7.90 0.14 -10.77
C ASP A 22 -7.85 -1.32 -10.30
N ILE A 23 -7.70 -1.58 -8.99
CA ILE A 23 -7.68 -2.94 -8.41
C ILE A 23 -8.96 -3.28 -7.65
N GLY A 24 -9.98 -2.43 -7.72
CA GLY A 24 -11.24 -2.60 -6.98
C GLY A 24 -11.13 -2.33 -5.47
N GLU A 25 -10.11 -1.59 -5.05
CA GLU A 25 -9.86 -1.19 -3.66
C GLU A 25 -10.12 0.31 -3.44
N THR A 26 -10.00 0.75 -2.19
CA THR A 26 -10.20 2.14 -1.80
C THR A 26 -9.11 2.60 -0.84
N VAL A 27 -8.91 3.92 -0.74
CA VAL A 27 -8.04 4.52 0.28
C VAL A 27 -8.93 5.09 1.37
N TYR A 28 -8.65 4.76 2.64
CA TYR A 28 -9.39 5.31 3.77
C TYR A 28 -9.25 6.83 3.82
N ASP A 29 -10.38 7.53 3.89
CA ASP A 29 -10.39 8.98 4.02
C ASP A 29 -10.32 9.38 5.50
N VAL A 30 -9.11 9.74 5.95
CA VAL A 30 -8.85 10.21 7.31
C VAL A 30 -8.47 11.68 7.25
N LYS A 31 -9.42 12.58 7.56
CA LYS A 31 -9.27 14.03 7.41
C LYS A 31 -8.08 14.60 8.18
N ASP A 32 -7.83 14.07 9.37
CA ASP A 32 -6.77 14.56 10.28
C ASP A 32 -5.40 13.91 10.03
N ASN A 33 -5.31 12.92 9.13
CA ASN A 33 -4.04 12.28 8.79
C ASN A 33 -3.46 12.88 7.51
N HIS A 34 -2.51 13.81 7.68
CA HIS A 34 -1.89 14.52 6.58
C HIS A 34 -0.55 13.91 6.13
N ILE A 35 -0.16 12.75 6.67
CA ILE A 35 1.16 12.16 6.45
C ILE A 35 1.04 10.76 5.86
N SER A 36 0.17 9.91 6.41
CA SER A 36 0.01 8.52 6.00
C SER A 36 -1.35 8.26 5.35
N LEU A 37 -1.37 7.31 4.42
CA LEU A 37 -2.55 6.79 3.76
C LEU A 37 -2.63 5.29 4.02
N ALA A 38 -3.86 4.78 4.10
CA ALA A 38 -4.15 3.38 4.25
C ALA A 38 -5.02 2.92 3.07
N LEU A 39 -4.44 2.04 2.24
CA LEU A 39 -5.08 1.40 1.08
C LEU A 39 -5.68 0.07 1.50
N THR A 40 -6.96 -0.19 1.22
CA THR A 40 -7.59 -1.48 1.53
C THR A 40 -6.96 -2.62 0.74
N LEU A 41 -6.89 -3.82 1.33
CA LEU A 41 -6.38 -5.05 0.70
C LEU A 41 -7.41 -6.18 0.76
N SER A 42 -8.71 -5.84 0.67
CA SER A 42 -9.81 -6.80 0.83
C SER A 42 -9.84 -7.86 -0.28
N SER A 43 -9.30 -7.54 -1.45
CA SER A 43 -9.13 -8.44 -2.60
C SER A 43 -8.02 -9.48 -2.39
N ILE A 44 -7.04 -9.20 -1.51
CA ILE A 44 -5.97 -10.14 -1.16
C ILE A 44 -6.45 -11.01 0.01
N PRO A 45 -6.46 -12.35 -0.13
CA PRO A 45 -6.81 -13.25 0.97
C PRO A 45 -5.93 -13.00 2.20
N ALA A 46 -6.52 -13.03 3.40
CA ALA A 46 -5.86 -12.66 4.66
C ALA A 46 -4.53 -13.41 4.88
N GLU A 47 -4.48 -14.69 4.53
CA GLU A 47 -3.29 -15.55 4.63
C GLU A 47 -2.14 -15.13 3.70
N LYS A 48 -2.44 -14.35 2.66
CA LYS A 48 -1.47 -13.86 1.67
C LYS A 48 -1.09 -12.40 1.87
N GLN A 49 -1.77 -11.65 2.74
CA GLN A 49 -1.49 -10.22 2.96
C GLN A 49 -0.08 -9.99 3.52
N THR A 50 0.35 -10.79 4.50
CA THR A 50 1.73 -10.70 5.02
C THR A 50 2.77 -11.04 3.95
N LEU A 51 2.49 -12.04 3.10
CA LEU A 51 3.35 -12.40 1.97
C LEU A 51 3.47 -11.24 0.97
N PHE A 52 2.37 -10.56 0.67
CA PHE A 52 2.38 -9.37 -0.18
C PHE A 52 3.32 -8.29 0.39
N GLY A 53 3.26 -8.04 1.71
CA GLY A 53 4.19 -7.14 2.39
C GLY A 53 5.66 -7.52 2.21
N SER A 54 5.99 -8.80 2.36
CA SER A 54 7.36 -9.30 2.13
C SER A 54 7.81 -9.11 0.68
N ILE A 55 6.91 -9.26 -0.30
CA ILE A 55 7.21 -9.05 -1.71
C ILE A 55 7.47 -7.57 -2.01
N LEU A 56 6.70 -6.64 -1.43
CA LEU A 56 6.95 -5.20 -1.57
C LEU A 56 8.36 -4.85 -1.10
N PHE A 57 8.73 -5.31 0.10
CA PHE A 57 10.06 -5.07 0.67
C PHE A 57 11.18 -5.64 -0.23
N ASN A 58 11.05 -6.91 -0.65
CA ASN A 58 12.04 -7.56 -1.53
C ASN A 58 12.17 -6.90 -2.91
N ARG A 59 11.18 -6.10 -3.33
CA ARG A 59 11.16 -5.36 -4.61
C ARG A 59 11.56 -3.90 -4.48
N GLY A 60 12.09 -3.51 -3.32
CA GLY A 60 12.64 -2.18 -3.05
C GLY A 60 11.62 -1.16 -2.56
N ILE A 61 10.36 -1.55 -2.28
CA ILE A 61 9.39 -0.67 -1.62
C ILE A 61 9.62 -0.78 -0.11
N THR A 62 10.35 0.20 0.43
CA THR A 62 10.64 0.31 1.87
C THR A 62 9.68 1.29 2.54
N GLY A 63 9.47 1.15 3.86
CA GLY A 63 8.57 2.01 4.63
C GLY A 63 7.08 1.74 4.45
N ALA A 64 6.67 0.98 3.44
CA ALA A 64 5.31 0.50 3.30
C ALA A 64 5.04 -0.63 4.32
N ARG A 65 3.88 -0.60 4.97
CA ARG A 65 3.52 -1.56 6.03
C ARG A 65 2.18 -2.20 5.74
N VAL A 66 2.16 -3.53 5.60
CA VAL A 66 0.91 -4.28 5.55
C VAL A 66 0.41 -4.55 6.96
N VAL A 67 -0.84 -4.18 7.22
CA VAL A 67 -1.60 -4.58 8.41
C VAL A 67 -2.59 -5.65 7.96
N SER A 68 -2.27 -6.90 8.26
CA SER A 68 -3.07 -8.05 7.84
C SER A 68 -4.41 -8.12 8.58
N SER A 69 -5.46 -8.55 7.89
CA SER A 69 -6.69 -9.01 8.52
C SER A 69 -6.39 -10.20 9.43
N THR A 70 -6.61 -10.04 10.72
CA THR A 70 -6.35 -11.08 11.70
C THR A 70 -7.29 -10.93 12.89
N ILE A 71 -7.36 -11.95 13.75
CA ILE A 71 -7.93 -11.92 15.12
C ILE A 71 -6.86 -12.30 16.16
N LYS A 72 -5.59 -12.41 15.73
CA LYS A 72 -4.52 -12.94 16.57
C LYS A 72 -4.26 -12.01 17.75
N LYS A 73 -4.08 -12.63 18.91
CA LYS A 73 -3.56 -11.97 20.10
C LYS A 73 -2.04 -11.92 20.05
N THR A 74 -1.48 -10.75 20.30
CA THR A 74 -0.04 -10.56 20.48
C THR A 74 0.19 -10.04 21.88
N THR A 75 1.07 -10.70 22.64
CA THR A 75 1.44 -10.25 23.98
C THR A 75 2.72 -9.42 23.89
N VAL A 76 2.68 -8.19 24.41
CA VAL A 76 3.84 -7.30 24.52
C VAL A 76 3.92 -6.85 25.97
N GLU A 77 5.03 -7.14 26.66
CA GLU A 77 5.24 -6.76 28.07
C GLU A 77 4.07 -7.15 29.00
N GLY A 78 3.47 -8.33 28.76
CA GLY A 78 2.35 -8.84 29.57
C GLY A 78 0.96 -8.31 29.18
N TYR A 79 0.87 -7.38 28.22
CA TYR A 79 -0.40 -6.87 27.70
C TYR A 79 -0.81 -7.59 26.41
N GLU A 80 -2.06 -8.05 26.34
CA GLU A 80 -2.63 -8.67 25.15
C GLU A 80 -3.24 -7.62 24.21
N PHE A 81 -2.80 -7.62 22.96
CA PHE A 81 -3.37 -6.82 21.89
C PHE A 81 -3.98 -7.72 20.84
N ILE A 82 -5.27 -7.53 20.55
CA ILE A 82 -5.93 -8.15 19.40
C ILE A 82 -5.61 -7.29 18.19
N ASN A 83 -5.28 -7.91 17.07
CA ASN A 83 -4.99 -7.22 15.80
C ASN A 83 -3.80 -6.25 15.92
N PHE A 84 -2.76 -6.69 16.62
CA PHE A 84 -1.60 -5.84 16.89
C PHE A 84 -1.07 -5.16 15.61
N GLY A 85 -0.99 -3.83 15.68
CA GLY A 85 -0.60 -2.97 14.56
C GLY A 85 -1.73 -2.23 13.85
N SER A 86 -2.99 -2.62 14.07
CA SER A 86 -4.16 -1.89 13.55
C SER A 86 -4.57 -0.69 14.42
N HIS A 87 -4.08 -0.65 15.66
CA HIS A 87 -4.53 0.28 16.71
C HIS A 87 -6.01 0.12 17.11
N SER A 88 -6.63 -1.02 16.79
CA SER A 88 -8.01 -1.34 17.16
C SER A 88 -8.23 -2.85 17.30
N ASN A 89 -9.10 -3.27 18.22
CA ASN A 89 -9.53 -4.67 18.34
C ASN A 89 -10.57 -5.06 17.27
N GLU A 90 -11.07 -4.09 16.50
CA GLU A 90 -12.10 -4.32 15.47
C GLU A 90 -11.55 -5.12 14.29
N GLN A 91 -12.43 -5.90 13.67
CA GLN A 91 -12.11 -6.63 12.45
C GLN A 91 -12.02 -5.68 11.26
N HIS A 92 -11.02 -5.90 10.40
CA HIS A 92 -10.80 -5.15 9.17
C HIS A 92 -10.34 -6.08 8.05
N GLY A 93 -10.56 -5.68 6.79
CA GLY A 93 -10.15 -6.44 5.59
C GLY A 93 -8.64 -6.48 5.33
N GLY A 94 -7.85 -5.83 6.17
CA GLY A 94 -6.43 -5.63 5.98
C GLY A 94 -6.15 -4.42 5.08
N TYR A 95 -4.99 -3.79 5.26
CA TYR A 95 -4.63 -2.58 4.53
C TYR A 95 -3.11 -2.38 4.42
N LEU A 96 -2.70 -1.64 3.39
CA LEU A 96 -1.34 -1.18 3.17
C LEU A 96 -1.21 0.28 3.61
N ASN A 97 -0.35 0.52 4.60
CA ASN A 97 0.05 1.86 4.99
C ASN A 97 1.23 2.33 4.14
N VAL A 98 1.11 3.54 3.59
CA VAL A 98 2.19 4.31 2.98
C VAL A 98 2.21 5.70 3.58
N ALA A 99 3.36 6.39 3.54
CA ALA A 99 3.49 7.72 4.13
C ALA A 99 4.36 8.64 3.27
N CYS A 100 3.94 9.91 3.18
CA CYS A 100 4.71 10.97 2.55
C CYS A 100 5.51 11.70 3.62
N ALA A 101 6.69 11.17 3.92
CA ALA A 101 7.65 11.82 4.81
C ALA A 101 8.22 13.11 4.18
N ILE A 102 8.81 13.94 5.02
CA ILE A 102 9.54 15.12 4.54
C ILE A 102 10.74 14.64 3.70
N GLY A 103 10.94 15.26 2.54
CA GLY A 103 12.06 14.96 1.64
C GLY A 103 11.70 14.00 0.51
N MET A 104 10.54 13.33 0.57
CA MET A 104 10.04 12.50 -0.52
C MET A 104 9.83 13.34 -1.79
N THR A 105 10.38 12.87 -2.89
CA THR A 105 10.31 13.52 -4.21
C THR A 105 9.13 13.01 -5.02
N GLU A 106 8.75 13.77 -6.05
CA GLU A 106 7.69 13.35 -6.97
C GLU A 106 8.12 12.14 -7.83
N ILE A 107 9.42 12.01 -8.14
CA ILE A 107 9.97 10.91 -8.92
C ILE A 107 9.86 9.60 -8.13
N GLU A 108 10.27 9.61 -6.84
CA GLU A 108 10.12 8.44 -5.96
C GLU A 108 8.65 8.03 -5.81
N LEU A 109 7.73 8.99 -5.82
CA LEU A 109 6.30 8.73 -5.75
C LEU A 109 5.78 8.04 -7.02
N GLU A 110 6.21 8.49 -8.20
CA GLU A 110 5.84 7.87 -9.46
C GLU A 110 6.41 6.45 -9.57
N ASP A 111 7.68 6.26 -9.23
CA ASP A 111 8.34 4.95 -9.20
C ASP A 111 7.66 4.00 -8.20
N LEU A 112 7.27 4.48 -7.01
CA LEU A 112 6.50 3.71 -6.03
C LEU A 112 5.22 3.14 -6.65
N VAL A 113 4.44 3.97 -7.35
CA VAL A 113 3.15 3.57 -7.94
C VAL A 113 3.37 2.58 -9.08
N VAL A 114 4.38 2.81 -9.94
CA VAL A 114 4.73 1.91 -11.05
C VAL A 114 5.13 0.54 -10.52
N ARG A 115 6.00 0.50 -9.51
CA ARG A 115 6.41 -0.75 -8.84
C ARG A 115 5.22 -1.43 -8.18
N LEU A 116 4.40 -0.68 -7.46
CA LEU A 116 3.22 -1.21 -6.77
C LEU A 116 2.25 -1.89 -7.77
N ARG A 117 1.98 -1.24 -8.91
CA ARG A 117 1.19 -1.80 -10.01
C ARG A 117 1.80 -3.09 -10.55
N SER A 118 3.09 -3.06 -10.91
CA SER A 118 3.80 -4.23 -11.45
C SER A 118 3.80 -5.41 -10.48
N ILE A 119 4.05 -5.14 -9.19
CA ILE A 119 4.07 -6.15 -8.13
C ILE A 119 2.68 -6.73 -7.93
N TYR A 120 1.65 -5.90 -7.85
CA TYR A 120 0.27 -6.35 -7.66
C TYR A 120 -0.19 -7.25 -8.83
N ILE A 121 0.06 -6.87 -10.09
CA ILE A 121 -0.27 -7.72 -11.24
C ILE A 121 0.41 -9.09 -11.15
N LYS A 122 1.72 -9.11 -10.88
CA LYS A 122 2.49 -10.36 -10.76
C LYS A 122 1.97 -11.22 -9.61
N PHE A 123 1.70 -10.59 -8.47
CA PHE A 123 1.16 -11.25 -7.29
C PHE A 123 -0.22 -11.85 -7.56
N SER A 124 -1.14 -11.09 -8.14
CA SER A 124 -2.50 -11.54 -8.46
C SER A 124 -2.48 -12.74 -9.42
N LYS A 125 -1.65 -12.68 -10.48
CA LYS A 125 -1.47 -13.79 -11.43
C LYS A 125 -0.93 -15.06 -10.77
N GLN A 126 0.10 -14.94 -9.92
CA GLN A 126 0.68 -16.08 -9.20
C GLN A 126 -0.25 -16.70 -8.16
N ASN A 127 -1.22 -15.92 -7.68
CA ASN A 127 -2.11 -16.32 -6.60
C ASN A 127 -3.53 -16.66 -7.04
N GLY A 128 -3.80 -16.71 -8.36
CA GLY A 128 -5.10 -17.05 -8.94
C GLY A 128 -6.18 -16.01 -8.66
N MET A 129 -5.80 -14.75 -8.42
CA MET A 129 -6.72 -13.64 -8.21
C MET A 129 -7.21 -13.09 -9.57
N ALA A 130 -8.24 -12.24 -9.54
CA ALA A 130 -8.80 -11.60 -10.74
C ALA A 130 -7.71 -10.92 -11.58
N ASP A 131 -7.77 -11.10 -12.90
CA ASP A 131 -6.77 -10.54 -13.81
C ASP A 131 -6.99 -9.04 -14.04
N VAL A 132 -6.40 -8.24 -13.16
CA VAL A 132 -6.41 -6.77 -13.21
C VAL A 132 -5.46 -6.19 -14.26
N SER A 133 -4.77 -7.02 -15.06
CA SER A 133 -3.78 -6.51 -16.04
C SER A 133 -4.40 -5.75 -17.22
N LYS A 134 -5.71 -5.86 -17.42
CA LYS A 134 -6.45 -5.05 -18.40
C LYS A 134 -6.78 -3.64 -17.90
N GLU A 135 -6.96 -3.48 -16.59
CA GLU A 135 -7.31 -2.20 -15.95
C GLU A 135 -6.05 -1.40 -15.59
N LEU A 136 -5.00 -2.09 -15.14
CA LEU A 136 -3.69 -1.51 -14.88
C LEU A 136 -2.89 -1.41 -16.19
N LYS A 137 -3.03 -0.30 -16.92
CA LYS A 137 -2.07 0.02 -18.00
C LYS A 137 -0.67 0.03 -17.40
N VAL A 138 0.17 -0.91 -17.82
CA VAL A 138 1.59 -0.92 -17.45
C VAL A 138 2.20 0.32 -18.11
N ILE A 139 2.51 1.35 -17.32
CA ILE A 139 3.37 2.43 -17.78
C ILE A 139 4.77 1.83 -17.85
N THR A 140 5.16 1.39 -19.05
CA THR A 140 6.53 1.03 -19.36
C THR A 140 7.32 2.33 -19.50
N TYR A 141 8.29 2.54 -18.61
CA TYR A 141 9.39 3.43 -18.94
C TYR A 141 10.29 2.64 -19.88
N ASP A 142 10.41 3.10 -21.12
CA ASP A 142 11.47 2.62 -22.00
C ASP A 142 12.80 2.96 -21.32
N GLU A 143 13.56 1.94 -20.95
CA GLU A 143 14.97 2.08 -20.58
C GLU A 143 15.77 2.43 -21.84
N ASN A 144 15.68 3.65 -22.34
CA ASN A 144 16.62 4.23 -23.30
C ASN A 144 16.57 5.76 -23.20
N ASP A 145 17.46 6.33 -22.39
CA ASP A 145 18.10 7.62 -22.68
C ASP A 145 19.43 7.65 -21.90
N ASP A 146 20.49 7.26 -22.61
CA ASP A 146 21.90 7.55 -22.28
C ASP A 146 22.20 9.04 -22.55
#